data_AF-A0A3C0I6V1-F1
#
_entry.id   AF-A0A3C0I6V1-F1
#
_cell.length_a   1.000
_cell.length_b   1.000
_cell.length_c   1.000
_cell.angle_alpha   90.00
_cell.angle_beta   90.00
_cell.angle_gamma   90.00
#
_symmetry.space_group_name_H-M   'P 1'
#
loop_
_entity.id
_entity.type
_entity.pdbx_description
1 polymer ?
#
loop_
_entity_poly.entity_id
_entity_poly.type
_entity_poly.pdbx_seq_one_letter_code
_entity_poly.pdbx_strand_id
1 'polypeptide(L)'
;MKMRNLFPLAFRLTAVAGCTLLASSWNVAWSAEADCSTISDYLDCSSEGRQNDVVFVFDTTGSMGGEIEEMQSAVIGFSDAIKTAGIDYRLGLTEYKDFLAEPCGDPGDFPYKVYNGGVLTADNTEMRSWIQSLEAAGGNDGPESLLAGLAHAVADQQWRPEAGKIVIVITDAPPHIDGHKCNQEGNTLNGTVSQLRKAGIVTHVIGPNHDAIRHIASGTGGAFFEVSDIRDGRKSLTSILGTIAKLISCSYHISSSFSYTEKDDVLSIETKLIGGEKKVIPYIPGKSHLTVTACGGASATCSDFELTADTSTGETVYKHTANVAAFRAPAKLTDFSTFVQICNFSTTTQATLHIGKCEKGVTPSPQTPMQEVAGTPACNPAEVCWSTDPYARGYTFYYAPYSDPISSVTLNNVQVIPMGLQRCISGPLSRGTHLYTAVQASNCSGDSKIDTAKLGVVECK
;
A
#
# COMPACT_ATOMS: atom_id res chain seq x y z
N MET A 1 -26.80 -24.98 61.82
CA MET A 1 -26.55 -25.76 60.59
C MET A 1 -25.34 -25.13 59.89
N LYS A 2 -24.17 -25.78 59.96
CA LYS A 2 -22.91 -25.31 59.34
C LYS A 2 -23.00 -25.50 57.82
N MET A 3 -22.63 -24.50 57.02
CA MET A 3 -22.22 -24.72 55.64
C MET A 3 -20.85 -24.11 55.38
N ARG A 4 -20.09 -24.88 54.59
CA ARG A 4 -18.64 -24.92 54.45
C ARG A 4 -18.10 -23.81 53.54
N ASN A 5 -16.89 -23.37 53.87
CA ASN A 5 -15.97 -22.64 52.99
C ASN A 5 -15.74 -23.39 51.67
N LEU A 6 -15.80 -22.66 50.56
CA LEU A 6 -15.19 -23.02 49.28
C LEU A 6 -14.31 -21.84 48.85
N PHE A 7 -13.02 -22.13 48.66
CA PHE A 7 -11.99 -21.24 48.12
C PHE A 7 -12.39 -20.69 46.74
N PRO A 8 -12.04 -19.44 46.37
CA PRO A 8 -12.08 -19.04 44.97
C PRO A 8 -10.83 -19.57 44.26
N LEU A 9 -11.05 -20.35 43.18
CA LEU A 9 -10.06 -20.59 42.15
C LEU A 9 -9.66 -19.25 41.54
N ALA A 10 -8.39 -18.88 41.65
CA ALA A 10 -7.81 -17.80 40.85
C ALA A 10 -7.76 -18.23 39.38
N PHE A 11 -8.70 -17.75 38.57
CA PHE A 11 -8.56 -17.76 37.12
C PHE A 11 -7.42 -16.80 36.74
N ARG A 12 -6.25 -17.34 36.38
CA ARG A 12 -5.25 -16.58 35.63
C ARG A 12 -5.80 -16.36 34.22
N LEU A 13 -6.23 -15.13 33.91
CA LEU A 13 -6.40 -14.70 32.52
C LEU A 13 -5.01 -14.70 31.86
N THR A 14 -4.76 -15.64 30.97
CA THR A 14 -3.73 -15.51 29.94
C THR A 14 -4.20 -14.48 28.93
N ALA A 15 -3.59 -13.29 28.93
CA ALA A 15 -3.85 -12.24 27.95
C ALA A 15 -3.29 -12.67 26.58
N VAL A 16 -4.18 -12.84 25.60
CA VAL A 16 -3.82 -12.93 24.18
C VAL A 16 -3.83 -11.49 23.66
N ALA A 17 -2.65 -10.88 23.51
CA ALA A 17 -2.50 -9.54 22.94
C ALA A 17 -2.45 -9.65 21.40
N GLY A 18 -3.61 -9.76 20.77
CA GLY A 18 -3.70 -9.81 19.31
C GLY A 18 -3.54 -8.43 18.70
N CYS A 19 -2.60 -8.23 17.77
CA CYS A 19 -2.38 -6.96 17.08
C CYS A 19 -3.11 -6.89 15.72
N THR A 20 -4.31 -6.34 15.63
CA THR A 20 -5.04 -6.21 14.35
C THR A 20 -4.72 -4.85 13.71
N LEU A 21 -4.11 -4.80 12.53
CA LEU A 21 -3.71 -3.54 11.88
C LEU A 21 -4.18 -3.50 10.42
N LEU A 22 -5.27 -2.78 10.17
CA LEU A 22 -5.80 -2.50 8.84
C LEU A 22 -4.86 -1.55 8.10
N ALA A 23 -4.28 -1.98 6.98
CA ALA A 23 -3.54 -1.14 6.05
C ALA A 23 -4.33 -1.04 4.73
N SER A 24 -4.54 0.18 4.23
CA SER A 24 -5.34 0.42 3.02
C SER A 24 -4.46 0.57 1.79
N SER A 25 -4.76 -0.18 0.74
CA SER A 25 -4.22 0.01 -0.62
C SER A 25 -5.32 -0.33 -1.63
N TRP A 26 -5.41 0.40 -2.74
CA TRP A 26 -6.46 0.30 -3.76
C TRP A 26 -5.85 -0.12 -5.12
N ASN A 27 -6.16 -1.28 -5.73
CA ASN A 27 -5.55 -1.74 -7.02
C ASN A 27 -6.38 -2.81 -7.81
N VAL A 28 -6.16 -2.97 -9.14
CA VAL A 28 -7.25 -3.21 -10.15
C VAL A 28 -6.89 -4.15 -11.40
N ALA A 29 -7.87 -4.46 -12.32
CA ALA A 29 -8.22 -5.56 -13.31
C ALA A 29 -7.79 -5.57 -14.82
N TRP A 30 -7.51 -6.66 -15.59
CA TRP A 30 -8.45 -7.68 -16.17
C TRP A 30 -7.79 -8.77 -17.10
N SER A 31 -8.32 -10.01 -17.17
CA SER A 31 -8.88 -10.75 -18.36
C SER A 31 -9.20 -12.24 -18.05
N ALA A 32 -10.27 -12.78 -18.69
CA ALA A 32 -11.08 -13.91 -18.25
C ALA A 32 -10.50 -15.32 -18.51
N GLU A 33 -10.07 -15.98 -17.44
CA GLU A 33 -10.27 -17.42 -17.25
C GLU A 33 -11.63 -17.65 -16.58
N ALA A 34 -12.33 -18.74 -16.90
CA ALA A 34 -13.69 -19.00 -16.41
C ALA A 34 -13.82 -18.85 -14.88
N ASP A 35 -12.78 -19.25 -14.14
CA ASP A 35 -12.73 -19.22 -12.67
C ASP A 35 -12.48 -17.83 -12.08
N CYS A 36 -11.99 -16.86 -12.87
CA CYS A 36 -11.69 -15.50 -12.44
C CYS A 36 -12.73 -14.47 -12.90
N SER A 37 -13.76 -14.90 -13.63
CA SER A 37 -14.79 -14.01 -14.20
C SER A 37 -15.66 -13.32 -13.15
N THR A 38 -15.80 -13.90 -11.96
CA THR A 38 -16.67 -13.41 -10.88
C THR A 38 -15.99 -12.40 -9.96
N ILE A 39 -14.67 -12.22 -10.06
CA ILE A 39 -13.95 -11.33 -9.13
C ILE A 39 -14.37 -9.88 -9.29
N SER A 40 -14.77 -9.44 -10.48
CA SER A 40 -15.27 -8.09 -10.75
C SER A 40 -16.49 -7.74 -9.90
N ASP A 41 -17.30 -8.73 -9.52
CA ASP A 41 -18.50 -8.53 -8.70
C ASP A 41 -18.17 -8.20 -7.23
N TYR A 42 -16.93 -8.48 -6.82
CA TYR A 42 -16.42 -8.16 -5.50
C TYR A 42 -15.70 -6.82 -5.47
N LEU A 43 -15.12 -6.35 -6.57
CA LEU A 43 -14.29 -5.14 -6.54
C LEU A 43 -15.08 -3.88 -6.25
N ASP A 44 -14.43 -2.93 -5.60
CA ASP A 44 -14.92 -1.57 -5.47
C ASP A 44 -14.53 -0.75 -6.70
N CYS A 45 -15.45 -0.57 -7.64
CA CYS A 45 -15.26 0.30 -8.80
C CYS A 45 -15.75 1.74 -8.60
N SER A 46 -16.15 2.11 -7.38
CA SER A 46 -16.55 3.50 -7.09
C SER A 46 -15.32 4.41 -7.06
N SER A 47 -15.47 5.65 -7.53
CA SER A 47 -14.35 6.59 -7.60
C SER A 47 -14.35 7.66 -6.52
N GLU A 48 -15.38 7.68 -5.67
CA GLU A 48 -15.47 8.66 -4.59
C GLU A 48 -14.28 8.53 -3.62
N GLY A 49 -13.49 9.59 -3.53
CA GLY A 49 -12.36 9.69 -2.59
C GLY A 49 -11.10 8.91 -3.01
N ARG A 50 -11.07 8.28 -4.19
CA ARG A 50 -9.89 7.51 -4.62
C ARG A 50 -8.79 8.40 -5.18
N GLN A 51 -7.61 8.30 -4.58
CA GLN A 51 -6.40 8.98 -5.05
C GLN A 51 -5.43 7.99 -5.67
N ASN A 52 -4.97 8.24 -6.90
CA ASN A 52 -3.92 7.46 -7.55
C ASN A 52 -2.79 8.37 -8.06
N ASP A 53 -1.57 8.04 -7.73
CA ASP A 53 -0.38 8.66 -8.28
C ASP A 53 0.23 7.69 -9.29
N VAL A 54 0.49 8.17 -10.51
CA VAL A 54 1.03 7.36 -11.61
C VAL A 54 2.32 7.98 -12.09
N VAL A 55 3.43 7.25 -12.01
CA VAL A 55 4.72 7.67 -12.54
C VAL A 55 5.07 6.83 -13.76
N PHE A 56 5.35 7.49 -14.88
CA PHE A 56 5.92 6.84 -16.06
C PHE A 56 7.43 6.73 -15.89
N VAL A 57 7.98 5.53 -16.04
CA VAL A 57 9.42 5.28 -16.09
C VAL A 57 9.75 4.92 -17.53
N PHE A 58 10.39 5.83 -18.26
CA PHE A 58 10.40 5.81 -19.71
C PHE A 58 11.83 5.73 -20.25
N ASP A 59 12.09 4.68 -21.02
CA ASP A 59 13.33 4.49 -21.78
C ASP A 59 13.38 5.43 -22.98
N THR A 60 14.45 6.19 -23.10
CA THR A 60 14.66 7.14 -24.20
C THR A 60 15.92 6.85 -25.00
N THR A 61 16.42 5.62 -24.98
CA THR A 61 17.54 5.21 -25.84
C THR A 61 17.18 5.27 -27.32
N GLY A 62 18.19 5.21 -28.19
CA GLY A 62 18.00 5.40 -29.63
C GLY A 62 16.99 4.44 -30.29
N SER A 63 16.78 3.26 -29.71
CA SER A 63 15.81 2.25 -30.18
C SER A 63 14.34 2.64 -29.94
N MET A 64 14.06 3.59 -29.04
CA MET A 64 12.72 3.94 -28.56
C MET A 64 11.97 4.97 -29.41
N GLY A 65 12.50 5.36 -30.57
CA GLY A 65 11.95 6.46 -31.37
C GLY A 65 10.47 6.30 -31.75
N GLY A 66 10.07 5.09 -32.16
CA GLY A 66 8.67 4.81 -32.51
C GLY A 66 7.74 4.82 -31.29
N GLU A 67 8.20 4.27 -30.16
CA GLU A 67 7.45 4.25 -28.91
C GLU A 67 7.25 5.65 -28.32
N ILE A 68 8.24 6.56 -28.43
CA ILE A 68 8.10 7.96 -27.99
C ILE A 68 6.99 8.68 -28.77
N GLU A 69 6.97 8.54 -30.10
CA GLU A 69 5.94 9.14 -30.96
C GLU A 69 4.53 8.67 -30.57
N GLU A 70 4.39 7.37 -30.30
CA GLU A 70 3.11 6.81 -29.87
C GLU A 70 2.73 7.26 -28.44
N MET A 71 3.70 7.35 -27.54
CA MET A 71 3.49 7.78 -26.15
C MET A 71 2.93 9.20 -26.06
N GLN A 72 3.40 10.11 -26.92
CA GLN A 72 2.88 11.48 -27.02
C GLN A 72 1.37 11.52 -27.27
N SER A 73 0.83 10.54 -28.00
CA SER A 73 -0.60 10.41 -28.26
C SER A 73 -1.32 9.63 -27.17
N ALA A 74 -0.71 8.58 -26.64
CA ALA A 74 -1.32 7.63 -25.70
C ALA A 74 -1.52 8.21 -24.30
N VAL A 75 -0.58 9.04 -23.80
CA VAL A 75 -0.64 9.61 -22.45
C VAL A 75 -1.87 10.50 -22.24
N ILE A 76 -2.30 11.21 -23.28
CA ILE A 76 -3.51 12.05 -23.25
C ILE A 76 -4.74 11.17 -23.03
N GLY A 77 -4.89 10.13 -23.86
CA GLY A 77 -5.98 9.17 -23.73
C GLY A 77 -6.00 8.45 -22.38
N PHE A 78 -4.83 8.13 -21.83
CA PHE A 78 -4.70 7.56 -20.49
C PHE A 78 -5.21 8.51 -19.40
N SER A 79 -4.74 9.77 -19.41
CA SER A 79 -5.14 10.77 -18.44
C SER A 79 -6.64 11.08 -18.50
N ASP A 80 -7.23 11.11 -19.69
CA ASP A 80 -8.67 11.28 -19.89
C ASP A 80 -9.47 10.07 -19.41
N ALA A 81 -8.96 8.85 -19.59
CA ALA A 81 -9.60 7.63 -19.10
C ALA A 81 -9.67 7.59 -17.57
N ILE A 82 -8.56 7.93 -16.88
CA ILE A 82 -8.51 8.00 -15.41
C ILE A 82 -9.44 9.10 -14.89
N LYS A 83 -9.42 10.27 -15.54
CA LYS A 83 -10.31 11.39 -15.21
C LYS A 83 -11.78 10.99 -15.35
N THR A 84 -12.14 10.30 -16.43
CA THR A 84 -13.50 9.83 -16.70
C THR A 84 -13.96 8.79 -15.68
N ALA A 85 -13.03 7.96 -15.16
CA ALA A 85 -13.32 7.06 -14.06
C ALA A 85 -13.61 7.80 -12.75
N GLY A 86 -13.36 9.12 -12.65
CA GLY A 86 -13.62 9.94 -11.46
C GLY A 86 -12.52 9.87 -10.40
N ILE A 87 -11.36 9.32 -10.75
CA ILE A 87 -10.22 9.14 -9.84
C ILE A 87 -9.47 10.46 -9.70
N ASP A 88 -9.12 10.85 -8.47
CA ASP A 88 -8.22 11.97 -8.20
C ASP A 88 -6.78 11.53 -8.48
N TYR A 89 -6.21 11.94 -9.62
CA TYR A 89 -4.89 11.49 -10.04
C TYR A 89 -3.82 12.57 -10.08
N ARG A 90 -2.57 12.13 -9.95
CA ARG A 90 -1.38 12.91 -10.33
C ARG A 90 -0.44 12.07 -11.18
N LEU A 91 0.28 12.73 -12.07
CA LEU A 91 1.19 12.13 -13.05
C LEU A 91 2.63 12.59 -12.79
N GLY A 92 3.57 11.66 -12.85
CA GLY A 92 5.01 11.93 -12.81
C GLY A 92 5.75 11.27 -13.96
N LEU A 93 6.99 11.70 -14.19
CA LEU A 93 7.87 11.14 -15.20
C LEU A 93 9.29 10.98 -14.65
N THR A 94 9.83 9.78 -14.82
CA THR A 94 11.25 9.47 -14.69
C THR A 94 11.73 8.97 -16.06
N GLU A 95 12.60 9.73 -16.71
CA GLU A 95 13.25 9.35 -17.96
C GLU A 95 14.55 8.59 -17.64
N TYR A 96 14.94 7.62 -18.44
CA TYR A 96 16.25 6.98 -18.33
C TYR A 96 16.83 6.60 -19.71
N LYS A 97 18.15 6.43 -19.75
CA LYS A 97 18.93 5.93 -20.90
C LYS A 97 19.91 4.86 -20.42
N ASP A 98 21.20 5.14 -20.49
CA ASP A 98 22.24 4.38 -19.80
C ASP A 98 23.21 5.29 -19.03
N PHE A 99 24.25 4.70 -18.45
CA PHE A 99 25.35 5.43 -17.83
C PHE A 99 26.27 6.07 -18.89
N LEU A 100 26.80 7.25 -18.55
CA LEU A 100 27.41 8.25 -19.45
C LEU A 100 28.73 7.86 -20.15
N ALA A 101 29.13 6.59 -20.12
CA ALA A 101 30.43 6.18 -20.64
C ALA A 101 30.42 4.79 -21.24
N GLU A 102 31.19 4.67 -22.31
CA GLU A 102 31.60 3.42 -22.91
C GLU A 102 32.14 2.42 -21.85
N PRO A 103 31.72 1.16 -21.91
CA PRO A 103 30.90 0.56 -22.97
C PRO A 103 29.39 0.62 -22.75
N CYS A 104 28.91 1.30 -21.71
CA CYS A 104 27.52 1.24 -21.28
C CYS A 104 26.64 2.12 -22.15
N GLY A 105 26.88 3.43 -22.11
CA GLY A 105 26.17 4.42 -22.89
C GLY A 105 27.09 5.40 -23.58
N ASP A 106 26.46 6.38 -24.22
CA ASP A 106 27.09 7.40 -25.01
C ASP A 106 27.33 8.71 -24.24
N PRO A 107 28.25 9.57 -24.69
CA PRO A 107 28.36 10.92 -24.18
C PRO A 107 27.03 11.68 -24.32
N GLY A 108 26.41 12.02 -23.19
CA GLY A 108 25.12 12.70 -23.15
C GLY A 108 23.99 11.85 -22.55
N ASP A 109 24.24 10.56 -22.33
CA ASP A 109 23.33 9.71 -21.59
C ASP A 109 23.21 10.12 -20.12
N PHE A 110 22.25 9.51 -19.43
CA PHE A 110 22.06 9.66 -18.00
C PHE A 110 21.30 8.44 -17.47
N PRO A 111 21.66 7.94 -16.28
CA PRO A 111 21.04 6.74 -15.73
C PRO A 111 19.58 6.97 -15.31
N TYR A 112 19.21 8.23 -15.03
CA TYR A 112 17.84 8.65 -14.78
C TYR A 112 17.73 10.18 -14.84
N LYS A 113 16.50 10.67 -15.00
CA LYS A 113 16.13 12.08 -14.88
C LYS A 113 14.68 12.19 -14.39
N VAL A 114 14.52 12.71 -13.19
CA VAL A 114 13.21 12.93 -12.56
C VAL A 114 12.68 14.32 -12.93
N TYR A 115 11.49 14.37 -13.50
CA TYR A 115 10.87 15.63 -13.93
C TYR A 115 10.28 16.40 -12.75
N ASN A 116 10.29 17.73 -12.86
CA ASN A 116 9.68 18.65 -11.90
C ASN A 116 10.13 18.48 -10.44
N GLY A 117 11.38 18.04 -10.22
CA GLY A 117 11.89 17.76 -8.88
C GLY A 117 11.08 16.70 -8.12
N GLY A 118 10.42 15.80 -8.87
CA GLY A 118 9.57 14.74 -8.33
C GLY A 118 8.16 15.19 -7.94
N VAL A 119 7.77 16.44 -8.17
CA VAL A 119 6.39 16.89 -7.89
C VAL A 119 5.47 16.40 -9.00
N LEU A 120 4.58 15.46 -8.66
CA LEU A 120 3.57 14.94 -9.59
C LEU A 120 2.50 15.99 -9.88
N THR A 121 2.07 16.08 -11.14
CA THR A 121 1.12 17.08 -11.63
C THR A 121 -0.28 16.51 -11.84
N ALA A 122 -1.31 17.30 -11.58
CA ALA A 122 -2.68 17.01 -12.02
C ALA A 122 -3.03 17.69 -13.35
N ASP A 123 -2.10 18.45 -13.95
CA ASP A 123 -2.27 19.13 -15.23
C ASP A 123 -1.75 18.26 -16.40
N ASN A 124 -2.68 17.77 -17.21
CA ASN A 124 -2.36 16.98 -18.40
C ASN A 124 -1.54 17.76 -19.42
N THR A 125 -1.64 19.09 -19.44
CA THR A 125 -0.84 19.95 -20.32
C THR A 125 0.62 19.93 -19.90
N GLU A 126 0.88 19.97 -18.60
CA GLU A 126 2.24 19.89 -18.05
C GLU A 126 2.86 18.52 -18.32
N MET A 127 2.13 17.44 -18.01
CA MET A 127 2.58 16.07 -18.34
C MET A 127 2.86 15.90 -19.84
N ARG A 128 1.97 16.43 -20.69
CA ARG A 128 2.16 16.41 -22.15
C ARG A 128 3.44 17.13 -22.56
N SER A 129 3.73 18.28 -21.96
CA SER A 129 4.95 19.03 -22.26
C SER A 129 6.22 18.25 -21.93
N TRP A 130 6.20 17.45 -20.85
CA TRP A 130 7.31 16.59 -20.48
C TRP A 130 7.51 15.47 -21.50
N ILE A 131 6.44 14.77 -21.90
CA ILE A 131 6.51 13.70 -22.90
C ILE A 131 6.93 14.23 -24.29
N GLN A 132 6.47 15.43 -24.66
CA GLN A 132 6.89 16.08 -25.92
C GLN A 132 8.36 16.51 -25.93
N SER A 133 9.01 16.58 -24.76
CA SER A 133 10.43 16.91 -24.64
C SER A 133 11.36 15.70 -24.71
N LEU A 134 10.82 14.48 -24.77
CA LEU A 134 11.61 13.25 -24.81
C LEU A 134 12.23 13.06 -26.20
N GLU A 135 13.51 12.68 -26.23
CA GLU A 135 14.28 12.45 -27.45
C GLU A 135 14.99 11.10 -27.39
N ALA A 136 14.69 10.23 -28.36
CA ALA A 136 15.37 8.94 -28.53
C ALA A 136 16.82 9.17 -28.97
N ALA A 137 17.77 8.84 -28.11
CA ALA A 137 19.21 8.97 -28.37
C ALA A 137 20.02 8.15 -27.37
N GLY A 138 21.25 7.79 -27.75
CA GLY A 138 22.19 7.10 -26.86
C GLY A 138 21.86 5.64 -26.60
N GLY A 139 22.36 5.10 -25.48
CA GLY A 139 22.57 3.67 -25.25
C GLY A 139 23.92 3.21 -25.83
N ASN A 140 24.24 1.91 -25.78
CA ASN A 140 25.34 1.31 -26.56
C ASN A 140 25.38 -0.23 -26.52
N ASP A 141 25.20 -0.84 -25.34
CA ASP A 141 25.47 -2.27 -25.13
C ASP A 141 24.23 -3.18 -25.09
N GLY A 142 23.03 -2.60 -25.13
CA GLY A 142 21.76 -3.30 -25.31
C GLY A 142 20.88 -3.34 -24.06
N PRO A 143 21.37 -3.73 -22.87
CA PRO A 143 20.69 -3.48 -21.62
C PRO A 143 20.77 -2.00 -21.21
N GLU A 144 19.79 -1.52 -20.45
CA GLU A 144 19.67 -0.10 -20.12
C GLU A 144 19.54 0.13 -18.60
N SER A 145 19.56 1.39 -18.16
CA SER A 145 19.60 1.77 -16.72
C SER A 145 18.24 1.69 -15.99
N LEU A 146 17.35 0.79 -16.40
CA LEU A 146 15.99 0.65 -15.85
C LEU A 146 15.96 0.53 -14.32
N LEU A 147 16.90 -0.20 -13.70
CA LEU A 147 16.92 -0.35 -12.24
C LEU A 147 17.23 0.97 -11.51
N ALA A 148 18.06 1.84 -12.10
CA ALA A 148 18.29 3.19 -11.58
C ALA A 148 17.03 4.04 -11.73
N GLY A 149 16.39 4.01 -12.90
CA GLY A 149 15.11 4.69 -13.13
C GLY A 149 14.02 4.30 -12.12
N LEU A 150 13.89 3.01 -11.80
CA LEU A 150 12.95 2.52 -10.79
C LEU A 150 13.34 2.90 -9.37
N ALA A 151 14.63 2.81 -9.00
CA ALA A 151 15.10 3.22 -7.67
C ALA A 151 14.82 4.71 -7.42
N HIS A 152 15.04 5.56 -8.43
CA HIS A 152 14.76 6.99 -8.35
C HIS A 152 13.27 7.32 -8.45
N ALA A 153 12.45 6.50 -9.11
CA ALA A 153 10.99 6.61 -9.01
C ALA A 153 10.49 6.33 -7.57
N VAL A 154 11.17 5.47 -6.81
CA VAL A 154 10.87 5.25 -5.39
C VAL A 154 11.35 6.42 -4.53
N ALA A 155 12.61 6.84 -4.71
CA ALA A 155 13.28 7.76 -3.80
C ALA A 155 12.92 9.23 -4.00
N ASP A 156 12.76 9.67 -5.25
CA ASP A 156 12.75 11.10 -5.58
C ASP A 156 11.36 11.62 -5.98
N GLN A 157 10.41 10.73 -6.32
CA GLN A 157 9.04 11.13 -6.62
C GLN A 157 8.26 11.43 -5.33
N GLN A 158 7.49 12.51 -5.33
CA GLN A 158 6.75 13.01 -4.18
C GLN A 158 5.33 12.42 -4.15
N TRP A 159 5.26 11.13 -3.84
CA TRP A 159 4.01 10.38 -3.71
C TRP A 159 3.12 10.95 -2.60
N ARG A 160 1.81 11.05 -2.85
CA ARG A 160 0.82 11.28 -1.79
C ARG A 160 0.80 10.08 -0.83
N PRO A 161 0.75 10.30 0.49
CA PRO A 161 0.74 9.20 1.47
C PRO A 161 -0.42 8.22 1.29
N GLU A 162 -1.62 8.74 0.99
CA GLU A 162 -2.85 7.95 0.89
C GLU A 162 -3.21 7.51 -0.54
N ALA A 163 -2.40 7.90 -1.54
CA ALA A 163 -2.69 7.53 -2.93
C ALA A 163 -2.20 6.10 -3.24
N GLY A 164 -2.94 5.40 -4.09
CA GLY A 164 -2.42 4.23 -4.79
C GLY A 164 -1.24 4.64 -5.65
N LYS A 165 -0.09 3.98 -5.49
CA LYS A 165 1.15 4.34 -6.18
C LYS A 165 1.41 3.36 -7.31
N ILE A 166 1.42 3.87 -8.53
CA ILE A 166 1.54 3.07 -9.75
C ILE A 166 2.76 3.55 -10.53
N VAL A 167 3.59 2.62 -10.98
CA VAL A 167 4.62 2.87 -11.99
C VAL A 167 4.21 2.18 -13.29
N ILE A 168 4.39 2.88 -14.41
CA ILE A 168 4.27 2.31 -15.76
C ILE A 168 5.63 2.41 -16.43
N VAL A 169 6.31 1.27 -16.57
CA VAL A 169 7.58 1.17 -17.30
C VAL A 169 7.30 0.99 -18.78
N ILE A 170 7.97 1.75 -19.64
CA ILE A 170 8.00 1.54 -21.10
C ILE A 170 9.46 1.45 -21.55
N THR A 171 9.82 0.31 -22.14
CA THR A 171 11.19 0.01 -22.60
C THR A 171 11.19 -1.06 -23.68
N ASP A 172 12.26 -1.15 -24.46
CA ASP A 172 12.49 -2.27 -25.37
C ASP A 172 13.71 -3.11 -25.02
N ALA A 173 14.38 -2.79 -23.90
CA ALA A 173 15.59 -3.42 -23.43
C ALA A 173 15.45 -4.01 -22.01
N PRO A 174 16.21 -5.07 -21.68
CA PRO A 174 16.31 -5.54 -20.30
C PRO A 174 17.17 -4.58 -19.44
N PRO A 175 17.06 -4.62 -18.10
CA PRO A 175 18.00 -3.92 -17.24
C PRO A 175 19.40 -4.53 -17.29
N HIS A 176 20.42 -3.73 -16.99
CA HIS A 176 21.74 -4.23 -16.60
C HIS A 176 21.67 -5.26 -15.47
N ILE A 177 22.41 -6.37 -15.59
CA ILE A 177 22.42 -7.44 -14.59
C ILE A 177 23.12 -7.04 -13.28
N ASP A 178 22.76 -7.71 -12.19
CA ASP A 178 23.35 -7.48 -10.87
C ASP A 178 24.89 -7.59 -10.90
N GLY A 179 25.57 -6.56 -10.37
CA GLY A 179 27.03 -6.51 -10.29
C GLY A 179 27.74 -6.23 -11.62
N HIS A 180 26.99 -5.97 -12.71
CA HIS A 180 27.60 -5.53 -13.96
C HIS A 180 28.23 -4.14 -13.82
N LYS A 181 29.32 -3.88 -14.55
CA LYS A 181 30.01 -2.57 -14.53
C LYS A 181 29.14 -1.41 -15.03
N CYS A 182 28.15 -1.71 -15.87
CA CYS A 182 27.15 -0.76 -16.37
C CYS A 182 25.94 -0.63 -15.45
N ASN A 183 26.04 -1.13 -14.21
CA ASN A 183 25.09 -0.86 -13.13
C ASN A 183 25.82 -0.10 -12.02
N GLN A 184 26.15 1.17 -12.28
CA GLN A 184 27.08 1.92 -11.43
C GLN A 184 26.48 2.27 -10.06
N GLU A 185 25.16 2.32 -9.94
CA GLU A 185 24.46 2.52 -8.67
C GLU A 185 24.33 1.23 -7.84
N GLY A 186 24.63 0.07 -8.41
CA GLY A 186 24.59 -1.21 -7.72
C GLY A 186 23.18 -1.68 -7.35
N ASN A 187 22.15 -1.13 -7.98
CA ASN A 187 20.76 -1.55 -7.79
C ASN A 187 20.60 -2.99 -8.29
N THR A 188 20.17 -3.91 -7.43
CA THR A 188 19.90 -5.29 -7.85
C THR A 188 18.45 -5.47 -8.28
N LEU A 189 18.15 -6.44 -9.14
CA LEU A 189 16.78 -6.73 -9.56
C LEU A 189 15.88 -7.00 -8.35
N ASN A 190 16.29 -7.93 -7.48
CA ASN A 190 15.53 -8.29 -6.28
C ASN A 190 15.48 -7.14 -5.27
N GLY A 191 16.56 -6.36 -5.15
CA GLY A 191 16.61 -5.17 -4.30
C GLY A 191 15.60 -4.12 -4.75
N THR A 192 15.55 -3.84 -6.04
CA THR A 192 14.62 -2.87 -6.66
C THR A 192 13.17 -3.33 -6.50
N VAL A 193 12.85 -4.59 -6.79
CA VAL A 193 11.51 -5.16 -6.56
C VAL A 193 11.13 -5.11 -5.07
N SER A 194 12.08 -5.36 -4.17
CA SER A 194 11.85 -5.20 -2.73
C SER A 194 11.58 -3.74 -2.36
N GLN A 195 12.31 -2.77 -2.91
CA GLN A 195 12.09 -1.34 -2.68
C GLN A 195 10.71 -0.89 -3.19
N LEU A 196 10.31 -1.29 -4.40
CA LEU A 196 8.99 -1.00 -4.96
C LEU A 196 7.86 -1.56 -4.06
N ARG A 197 7.97 -2.83 -3.64
CA ARG A 197 7.04 -3.44 -2.68
C ARG A 197 7.02 -2.69 -1.35
N LYS A 198 8.20 -2.33 -0.81
CA LYS A 198 8.38 -1.52 0.41
C LYS A 198 7.97 -0.06 0.26
N ALA A 199 7.69 0.42 -0.94
CA ALA A 199 7.08 1.73 -1.18
C ALA A 199 5.57 1.67 -1.46
N GLY A 200 5.03 0.48 -1.68
CA GLY A 200 3.62 0.23 -1.97
C GLY A 200 3.31 0.47 -3.45
N ILE A 201 4.34 0.39 -4.29
CA ILE A 201 4.29 0.71 -5.71
C ILE A 201 3.99 -0.55 -6.51
N VAL A 202 2.92 -0.50 -7.30
CA VAL A 202 2.59 -1.51 -8.31
C VAL A 202 3.19 -1.10 -9.64
N THR A 203 3.98 -1.97 -10.27
CA THR A 203 4.71 -1.63 -11.50
C THR A 203 4.17 -2.41 -12.69
N HIS A 204 3.43 -1.74 -13.58
CA HIS A 204 3.10 -2.30 -14.89
C HIS A 204 4.27 -2.10 -15.84
N VAL A 205 4.55 -3.10 -16.69
CA VAL A 205 5.68 -3.03 -17.61
C VAL A 205 5.24 -3.33 -19.03
N ILE A 206 5.59 -2.42 -19.94
CA ILE A 206 5.51 -2.57 -21.39
C ILE A 206 6.96 -2.76 -21.84
N GLY A 207 7.34 -4.00 -22.14
CA GLY A 207 8.74 -4.37 -22.24
C GLY A 207 9.02 -5.58 -23.14
N PRO A 208 10.30 -5.92 -23.37
CA PRO A 208 10.66 -7.12 -24.09
C PRO A 208 10.31 -8.38 -23.26
N ASN A 209 10.11 -9.51 -23.95
CA ASN A 209 9.90 -10.79 -23.30
C ASN A 209 11.19 -11.29 -22.61
N HIS A 210 11.44 -10.81 -21.40
CA HIS A 210 12.63 -11.09 -20.60
C HIS A 210 12.27 -11.36 -19.14
N ASP A 211 12.97 -12.30 -18.49
CA ASP A 211 12.65 -12.76 -17.13
C ASP A 211 12.71 -11.62 -16.11
N ALA A 212 13.73 -10.76 -16.18
CA ALA A 212 13.85 -9.60 -15.27
C ALA A 212 12.67 -8.63 -15.42
N ILE A 213 12.23 -8.40 -16.66
CA ILE A 213 11.11 -7.50 -16.98
C ILE A 213 9.80 -8.08 -16.42
N ARG A 214 9.56 -9.37 -16.66
CA ARG A 214 8.40 -10.08 -16.10
C ARG A 214 8.44 -10.11 -14.58
N HIS A 215 9.63 -10.25 -13.98
CA HIS A 215 9.80 -10.27 -12.54
C HIS A 215 9.52 -8.91 -11.87
N ILE A 216 9.87 -7.79 -12.51
CA ILE A 216 9.51 -6.45 -12.02
C ILE A 216 7.98 -6.29 -11.98
N ALA A 217 7.30 -6.69 -13.06
CA ALA A 217 5.85 -6.64 -13.12
C ALA A 217 5.21 -7.55 -12.07
N SER A 218 5.46 -8.86 -12.15
CA SER A 218 4.82 -9.84 -11.26
C SER A 218 5.22 -9.68 -9.80
N GLY A 219 6.48 -9.31 -9.52
CA GLY A 219 7.01 -9.13 -8.17
C GLY A 219 6.48 -7.89 -7.44
N THR A 220 5.90 -6.94 -8.16
CA THR A 220 5.20 -5.78 -7.58
C THR A 220 3.68 -5.85 -7.72
N GLY A 221 3.21 -6.83 -8.49
CA GLY A 221 1.81 -7.05 -8.74
C GLY A 221 1.23 -6.30 -9.94
N GLY A 222 2.08 -5.78 -10.82
CA GLY A 222 1.65 -5.17 -12.06
C GLY A 222 1.52 -6.16 -13.21
N ALA A 223 0.93 -5.67 -14.29
CA ALA A 223 0.73 -6.42 -15.53
C ALA A 223 1.94 -6.23 -16.46
N PHE A 224 2.24 -7.27 -17.23
CA PHE A 224 3.24 -7.24 -18.29
C PHE A 224 2.57 -7.23 -19.67
N PHE A 225 3.06 -6.36 -20.55
CA PHE A 225 2.68 -6.28 -21.96
C PHE A 225 3.93 -6.32 -22.82
N GLU A 226 3.91 -7.09 -23.90
CA GLU A 226 5.06 -7.18 -24.80
C GLU A 226 5.14 -5.96 -25.70
N VAL A 227 6.29 -5.27 -25.71
CA VAL A 227 6.55 -4.12 -26.60
C VAL A 227 6.51 -4.50 -28.08
N SER A 228 6.78 -5.77 -28.41
CA SER A 228 6.63 -6.31 -29.77
C SER A 228 5.18 -6.24 -30.27
N ASP A 229 4.17 -6.30 -29.38
CA ASP A 229 2.77 -6.13 -29.77
C ASP A 229 2.53 -4.73 -30.38
N ILE A 230 3.27 -3.73 -29.91
CA ILE A 230 3.21 -2.35 -30.42
C ILE A 230 3.94 -2.27 -31.78
N ARG A 231 5.20 -2.74 -31.82
CA ARG A 231 6.04 -2.71 -33.02
C ARG A 231 5.45 -3.46 -34.20
N ASP A 232 4.78 -4.58 -33.93
CA ASP A 232 4.10 -5.40 -34.95
C ASP A 232 2.73 -4.84 -35.35
N GLY A 233 2.26 -3.75 -34.73
CA GLY A 233 0.93 -3.18 -34.94
C GLY A 233 -0.22 -4.06 -34.44
N ARG A 234 0.06 -5.05 -33.58
CA ARG A 234 -0.94 -5.96 -32.98
C ARG A 234 -1.77 -5.26 -31.90
N LYS A 235 -1.18 -4.30 -31.21
CA LYS A 235 -1.82 -3.40 -30.23
C LYS A 235 -1.26 -2.00 -30.42
N SER A 236 -1.98 -1.00 -29.90
CA SER A 236 -1.44 0.34 -29.70
C SER A 236 -1.10 0.55 -28.23
N LEU A 237 -0.13 1.42 -27.96
CA LEU A 237 0.17 1.92 -26.62
C LEU A 237 -1.08 2.54 -25.98
N THR A 238 -1.91 3.25 -26.75
CA THR A 238 -3.22 3.75 -26.28
C THR A 238 -4.13 2.62 -25.80
N SER A 239 -4.19 1.49 -26.51
CA SER A 239 -4.97 0.32 -26.08
C SER A 239 -4.42 -0.32 -24.81
N ILE A 240 -3.09 -0.37 -24.67
CA ILE A 240 -2.44 -0.93 -23.48
C ILE A 240 -2.65 -0.01 -22.29
N LEU A 241 -2.39 1.28 -22.42
CA LEU A 241 -2.65 2.27 -21.39
C LEU A 241 -4.14 2.33 -21.03
N GLY A 242 -5.06 2.20 -21.99
CA GLY A 242 -6.49 2.07 -21.70
C GLY A 242 -6.84 0.82 -20.90
N THR A 243 -6.13 -0.29 -21.13
CA THR A 243 -6.20 -1.48 -20.27
C THR A 243 -5.64 -1.18 -18.89
N ILE A 244 -4.52 -0.44 -18.78
CA ILE A 244 -3.95 -0.05 -17.50
C ILE A 244 -4.87 0.90 -16.71
N ALA A 245 -5.52 1.85 -17.38
CA ALA A 245 -6.49 2.75 -16.76
C ALA A 245 -7.68 1.96 -16.16
N LYS A 246 -8.17 0.95 -16.90
CA LYS A 246 -9.15 -0.01 -16.38
C LYS A 246 -8.60 -0.89 -15.28
N LEU A 247 -7.30 -1.25 -15.35
CA LEU A 247 -6.47 -1.89 -14.31
C LEU A 247 -6.10 -0.94 -13.17
N ILE A 248 -6.63 0.28 -13.06
CA ILE A 248 -6.49 1.14 -11.87
C ILE A 248 -7.81 1.81 -11.40
N SER A 249 -8.94 1.53 -12.07
CA SER A 249 -10.30 1.99 -11.75
C SER A 249 -11.19 1.16 -10.79
N CYS A 250 -10.83 -0.05 -10.35
CA CYS A 250 -11.58 -0.92 -9.45
C CYS A 250 -10.71 -1.66 -8.43
N SER A 251 -10.86 -1.41 -7.14
CA SER A 251 -9.94 -1.89 -6.11
C SER A 251 -10.52 -2.95 -5.19
N TYR A 252 -9.68 -3.47 -4.30
CA TYR A 252 -10.10 -4.06 -3.03
C TYR A 252 -9.14 -3.68 -1.93
N HIS A 253 -9.60 -3.75 -0.68
CA HIS A 253 -8.87 -3.44 0.52
C HIS A 253 -8.23 -4.70 1.14
N ILE A 254 -6.95 -4.61 1.51
CA ILE A 254 -6.22 -5.69 2.18
C ILE A 254 -6.29 -5.48 3.69
N SER A 255 -7.21 -6.17 4.35
CA SER A 255 -7.35 -6.14 5.81
C SER A 255 -6.41 -7.16 6.44
N SER A 256 -5.21 -6.73 6.85
CA SER A 256 -4.24 -7.59 7.54
C SER A 256 -4.33 -7.46 9.07
N SER A 257 -3.89 -8.47 9.80
CA SER A 257 -3.77 -8.48 11.25
C SER A 257 -2.54 -9.29 11.64
N PHE A 258 -1.75 -8.77 12.56
CA PHE A 258 -0.44 -9.28 12.97
C PHE A 258 -0.37 -9.45 14.48
N SER A 259 -0.83 -10.57 15.01
CA SER A 259 -0.79 -10.82 16.46
C SER A 259 0.49 -11.49 16.92
N TYR A 260 0.95 -11.17 18.13
CA TYR A 260 2.11 -11.81 18.74
C TYR A 260 1.74 -12.45 20.07
N THR A 261 2.04 -13.74 20.21
CA THR A 261 1.83 -14.50 21.44
C THR A 261 3.17 -14.66 22.17
N GLU A 262 3.31 -13.99 23.32
CA GLU A 262 4.57 -13.94 24.07
C GLU A 262 5.03 -15.31 24.59
N LYS A 263 4.09 -16.20 24.92
CA LYS A 263 4.39 -17.49 25.56
C LYS A 263 5.27 -18.39 24.69
N ASP A 264 5.06 -18.34 23.37
CA ASP A 264 5.64 -19.28 22.40
C ASP A 264 6.38 -18.57 21.25
N ASP A 265 6.54 -17.24 21.33
CA ASP A 265 7.14 -16.38 20.29
C ASP A 265 6.49 -16.52 18.91
N VAL A 266 5.17 -16.66 18.89
CA VAL A 266 4.42 -16.89 17.65
C VAL A 266 3.83 -15.59 17.14
N LEU A 267 4.19 -15.23 15.90
CA LEU A 267 3.45 -14.28 15.08
C LEU A 267 2.31 -15.03 14.40
N SER A 268 1.09 -14.56 14.56
CA SER A 268 -0.07 -15.02 13.80
C SER A 268 -0.55 -13.91 12.89
N ILE A 269 -0.58 -14.21 11.61
CA ILE A 269 -0.99 -13.31 10.54
C ILE A 269 -2.36 -13.78 10.08
N GLU A 270 -3.33 -12.88 10.02
CA GLU A 270 -4.58 -13.12 9.30
C GLU A 270 -4.83 -11.98 8.32
N THR A 271 -5.29 -12.30 7.11
CA THR A 271 -5.57 -11.33 6.06
C THR A 271 -6.91 -11.65 5.40
N LYS A 272 -7.76 -10.62 5.27
CA LYS A 272 -8.98 -10.65 4.48
C LYS A 272 -8.86 -9.67 3.32
N LEU A 273 -9.47 -10.02 2.20
CA LEU A 273 -9.55 -9.14 1.03
C LEU A 273 -10.98 -8.67 0.92
N ILE A 274 -11.19 -7.36 1.04
CA ILE A 274 -12.52 -6.76 1.19
C ILE A 274 -12.72 -5.84 0.00
N GLY A 275 -13.63 -6.19 -0.90
CA GLY A 275 -13.97 -5.34 -2.03
C GLY A 275 -15.19 -4.44 -1.76
N GLY A 276 -15.87 -4.04 -2.83
CA GLY A 276 -17.06 -3.18 -2.80
C GLY A 276 -18.16 -3.74 -1.91
N GLU A 277 -18.91 -2.83 -1.28
CA GLU A 277 -20.00 -3.19 -0.34
C GLU A 277 -19.53 -4.08 0.84
N LYS A 278 -18.23 -4.03 1.18
CA LYS A 278 -17.58 -4.86 2.22
C LYS A 278 -17.62 -6.36 1.94
N LYS A 279 -17.81 -6.78 0.69
CA LYS A 279 -17.79 -8.21 0.30
C LYS A 279 -16.38 -8.77 0.42
N VAL A 280 -16.23 -9.93 1.08
CA VAL A 280 -14.96 -10.64 1.16
C VAL A 280 -14.70 -11.38 -0.15
N ILE A 281 -13.54 -11.15 -0.77
CA ILE A 281 -13.14 -11.84 -2.01
C ILE A 281 -12.88 -13.32 -1.69
N PRO A 282 -13.50 -14.25 -2.43
CA PRO A 282 -13.34 -15.68 -2.18
C PRO A 282 -11.95 -16.18 -2.58
N TYR A 283 -11.48 -17.22 -1.90
CA TYR A 283 -10.32 -17.98 -2.37
C TYR A 283 -10.61 -18.66 -3.70
N ILE A 284 -9.74 -18.40 -4.68
CA ILE A 284 -9.74 -19.05 -5.99
C ILE A 284 -8.51 -19.97 -6.06
N PRO A 285 -8.70 -21.31 -6.08
CA PRO A 285 -7.61 -22.27 -6.11
C PRO A 285 -6.60 -22.03 -7.23
N GLY A 286 -5.30 -21.99 -6.87
CA GLY A 286 -4.20 -21.77 -7.81
C GLY A 286 -4.10 -20.35 -8.37
N LYS A 287 -5.09 -19.49 -8.11
CA LYS A 287 -5.13 -18.09 -8.55
C LYS A 287 -4.97 -17.10 -7.42
N SER A 288 -5.11 -17.54 -6.17
CA SER A 288 -4.95 -16.67 -4.99
C SER A 288 -3.67 -17.02 -4.23
N HIS A 289 -2.75 -16.07 -4.18
CA HIS A 289 -1.44 -16.16 -3.54
C HIS A 289 -1.22 -14.93 -2.68
N LEU A 290 -0.91 -15.12 -1.40
CA LEU A 290 -0.70 -14.03 -0.47
C LEU A 290 0.58 -14.28 0.31
N THR A 291 1.49 -13.32 0.25
CA THR A 291 2.79 -13.39 0.91
C THR A 291 2.94 -12.18 1.82
N VAL A 292 3.30 -12.41 3.08
CA VAL A 292 3.70 -11.35 4.00
C VAL A 292 5.21 -11.37 4.15
N THR A 293 5.86 -10.29 3.76
CA THR A 293 7.27 -10.03 4.04
C THR A 293 7.39 -9.26 5.35
N ALA A 294 8.19 -9.74 6.30
CA ALA A 294 8.51 -9.04 7.55
C ALA A 294 10.02 -8.72 7.63
N CYS A 295 10.37 -7.46 7.86
CA CYS A 295 11.75 -6.98 7.97
C CYS A 295 11.99 -6.32 9.34
N GLY A 296 12.97 -6.81 10.12
CA GLY A 296 13.16 -6.40 11.51
C GLY A 296 14.12 -5.23 11.67
N GLY A 297 13.67 -4.11 12.25
CA GLY A 297 14.46 -2.89 12.44
C GLY A 297 15.00 -2.32 11.12
N ALA A 298 16.04 -1.49 11.18
CA ALA A 298 16.75 -0.98 10.00
C ALA A 298 17.65 -2.04 9.30
N SER A 299 17.45 -3.33 9.56
CA SER A 299 18.25 -4.45 9.01
C SER A 299 17.70 -4.92 7.66
N ALA A 300 18.58 -5.45 6.81
CA ALA A 300 18.27 -6.02 5.50
C ALA A 300 17.70 -7.45 5.55
N THR A 301 17.63 -8.10 6.72
CA THR A 301 17.09 -9.46 6.85
C THR A 301 15.57 -9.44 6.91
N CYS A 302 14.94 -9.84 5.82
CA CYS A 302 13.50 -10.02 5.71
C CYS A 302 13.15 -11.52 5.69
N SER A 303 11.93 -11.86 6.08
CA SER A 303 11.37 -13.21 5.96
C SER A 303 10.01 -13.14 5.29
N ASP A 304 9.79 -14.03 4.32
CA ASP A 304 8.54 -14.13 3.58
C ASP A 304 7.70 -15.28 4.15
N PHE A 305 6.42 -15.01 4.35
CA PHE A 305 5.43 -15.94 4.89
C PHE A 305 4.29 -16.09 3.90
N GLU A 306 4.17 -17.26 3.28
CA GLU A 306 3.02 -17.62 2.43
C GLU A 306 1.79 -17.93 3.30
N LEU A 307 0.68 -17.23 3.06
CA LEU A 307 -0.56 -17.43 3.81
C LEU A 307 -1.42 -18.51 3.16
N THR A 308 -2.11 -19.27 4.00
CA THR A 308 -3.04 -20.33 3.57
C THR A 308 -4.49 -19.88 3.76
N ALA A 309 -5.33 -20.07 2.75
CA ALA A 309 -6.76 -19.76 2.84
C ALA A 309 -7.49 -20.69 3.82
N ASP A 310 -8.26 -20.11 4.72
CA ASP A 310 -9.24 -20.75 5.59
C ASP A 310 -10.63 -20.25 5.21
N THR A 311 -11.49 -21.17 4.78
CA THR A 311 -12.86 -20.91 4.35
C THR A 311 -13.90 -21.53 5.28
N SER A 312 -13.48 -22.05 6.43
CA SER A 312 -14.35 -22.80 7.36
C SER A 312 -15.47 -21.96 7.98
N THR A 313 -15.31 -20.64 8.03
CA THR A 313 -16.28 -19.70 8.60
C THR A 313 -17.23 -19.08 7.58
N GLY A 314 -17.23 -19.57 6.33
CA GLY A 314 -18.06 -19.05 5.23
C GLY A 314 -17.46 -17.85 4.49
N GLU A 315 -16.62 -17.06 5.15
CA GLU A 315 -15.73 -16.07 4.51
C GLU A 315 -14.31 -16.63 4.35
N THR A 316 -13.59 -16.15 3.34
CA THR A 316 -12.17 -16.48 3.16
C THR A 316 -11.28 -15.63 4.07
N VAL A 317 -10.44 -16.28 4.86
CA VAL A 317 -9.40 -15.65 5.69
C VAL A 317 -8.07 -16.33 5.41
N TYR A 318 -7.08 -15.59 4.96
CA TYR A 318 -5.74 -16.10 4.73
C TYR A 318 -4.94 -16.04 6.03
N LYS A 319 -4.31 -17.14 6.42
CA LYS A 319 -3.65 -17.26 7.73
C LYS A 319 -2.24 -17.80 7.61
N HIS A 320 -1.36 -17.34 8.49
CA HIS A 320 -0.04 -17.93 8.69
C HIS A 320 0.35 -17.82 10.17
N THR A 321 1.14 -18.79 10.65
CA THR A 321 1.75 -18.72 11.99
C THR A 321 3.22 -19.04 11.89
N ALA A 322 4.07 -18.15 12.39
CA ALA A 322 5.53 -18.31 12.35
C ALA A 322 6.14 -18.04 13.73
N ASN A 323 7.20 -18.77 14.06
CA ASN A 323 8.05 -18.38 15.19
C ASN A 323 8.94 -17.21 14.77
N VAL A 324 8.90 -16.11 15.52
CA VAL A 324 9.54 -14.84 15.14
C VAL A 324 10.69 -14.45 16.05
N ALA A 325 11.54 -15.41 16.42
CA ALA A 325 12.71 -15.16 17.27
C ALA A 325 13.65 -14.05 16.74
N ALA A 326 13.72 -13.87 15.43
CA ALA A 326 14.54 -12.84 14.78
C ALA A 326 14.05 -11.40 15.01
N PHE A 327 12.80 -11.21 15.42
CA PHE A 327 12.16 -9.89 15.56
C PHE A 327 11.96 -9.47 17.02
N ARG A 328 12.62 -10.14 17.99
CA ARG A 328 12.36 -10.01 19.44
C ARG A 328 12.79 -8.70 20.09
N ALA A 329 13.42 -7.77 19.38
CA ALA A 329 14.02 -6.61 20.00
C ALA A 329 12.92 -5.63 20.53
N PRO A 330 12.80 -5.44 21.85
CA PRO A 330 11.62 -4.82 22.50
C PRO A 330 11.42 -3.32 22.20
N ALA A 331 12.34 -2.69 21.47
CA ALA A 331 12.21 -1.29 21.04
C ALA A 331 12.24 -1.13 19.52
N LYS A 332 12.44 -2.22 18.76
CA LYS A 332 12.53 -2.17 17.30
C LYS A 332 11.17 -2.43 16.68
N LEU A 333 10.89 -1.69 15.61
CA LEU A 333 9.75 -1.91 14.75
C LEU A 333 10.10 -2.96 13.71
N THR A 334 9.07 -3.61 13.20
CA THR A 334 9.14 -4.52 12.07
C THR A 334 8.26 -3.95 10.97
N ASP A 335 8.82 -3.85 9.78
CA ASP A 335 8.10 -3.45 8.58
C ASP A 335 7.47 -4.68 7.95
N PHE A 336 6.17 -4.63 7.75
CA PHE A 336 5.38 -5.64 7.07
C PHE A 336 4.95 -5.14 5.71
N SER A 337 5.05 -6.03 4.72
CA SER A 337 4.54 -5.83 3.38
C SER A 337 3.70 -7.04 3.02
N THR A 338 2.39 -6.86 2.89
CA THR A 338 1.47 -7.92 2.45
C THR A 338 1.27 -7.80 0.95
N PHE A 339 1.91 -8.69 0.20
CA PHE A 339 1.68 -8.89 -1.22
C PHE A 339 0.48 -9.81 -1.40
N VAL A 340 -0.43 -9.44 -2.30
CA VAL A 340 -1.60 -10.21 -2.67
C VAL A 340 -1.63 -10.31 -4.17
N GLN A 341 -1.82 -11.52 -4.69
CA GLN A 341 -2.17 -11.79 -6.06
C GLN A 341 -3.43 -12.66 -6.08
N ILE A 342 -4.52 -12.15 -6.65
CA ILE A 342 -5.70 -12.94 -7.00
C ILE A 342 -5.98 -12.80 -8.48
N CYS A 343 -5.94 -13.91 -9.21
CA CYS A 343 -6.04 -13.91 -10.67
C CYS A 343 -4.95 -12.99 -11.26
N ASN A 344 -5.37 -11.97 -12.01
CA ASN A 344 -4.49 -10.96 -12.59
C ASN A 344 -4.43 -9.68 -11.74
N PHE A 345 -5.09 -9.67 -10.59
CA PHE A 345 -5.05 -8.55 -9.67
C PHE A 345 -3.95 -8.77 -8.68
N SER A 346 -3.10 -7.78 -8.52
CA SER A 346 -2.11 -7.84 -7.46
C SER A 346 -1.85 -6.48 -6.88
N THR A 347 -1.52 -6.48 -5.60
CA THR A 347 -1.35 -5.28 -4.81
C THR A 347 -0.49 -5.58 -3.61
N THR A 348 0.11 -4.54 -3.07
CA THR A 348 0.88 -4.62 -1.84
C THR A 348 0.32 -3.59 -0.86
N THR A 349 0.21 -3.97 0.41
CA THR A 349 -0.03 -3.02 1.51
C THR A 349 1.07 -3.12 2.55
N GLN A 350 1.18 -2.11 3.40
CA GLN A 350 2.28 -1.98 4.35
C GLN A 350 1.81 -1.63 5.74
N ALA A 351 2.54 -2.12 6.73
CA ALA A 351 2.39 -1.71 8.10
C ALA A 351 3.73 -1.77 8.80
N THR A 352 4.09 -0.73 9.53
CA THR A 352 5.21 -0.78 10.47
C THR A 352 4.65 -0.94 11.87
N LEU A 353 5.08 -1.97 12.60
CA LEU A 353 4.57 -2.25 13.94
C LEU A 353 5.59 -2.98 14.82
N HIS A 354 5.43 -2.85 16.13
CA HIS A 354 6.24 -3.53 17.11
C HIS A 354 5.77 -4.98 17.29
N ILE A 355 6.59 -5.93 16.85
CA ILE A 355 6.45 -7.36 17.13
C ILE A 355 7.49 -7.78 18.16
N GLY A 356 7.09 -8.66 19.09
CA GLY A 356 7.95 -9.08 20.19
C GLY A 356 7.39 -8.69 21.55
N LYS A 357 8.07 -9.13 22.60
CA LYS A 357 7.66 -8.90 23.98
C LYS A 357 7.64 -7.40 24.30
N CYS A 358 6.57 -6.93 24.92
CA CYS A 358 6.53 -5.56 25.42
C CYS A 358 7.26 -5.48 26.76
N GLU A 359 8.29 -4.64 26.85
CA GLU A 359 9.07 -4.45 28.07
C GLU A 359 8.89 -3.03 28.63
N LYS A 360 8.29 -2.94 29.83
CA LYS A 360 7.98 -1.68 30.48
C LYS A 360 9.24 -0.80 30.64
N GLY A 361 9.21 0.40 30.06
CA GLY A 361 10.31 1.35 30.09
C GLY A 361 11.40 1.12 29.04
N VAL A 362 11.30 0.05 28.25
CA VAL A 362 12.18 -0.25 27.11
C VAL A 362 11.43 -0.09 25.80
N THR A 363 10.25 -0.69 25.69
CA THR A 363 9.34 -0.45 24.56
C THR A 363 8.83 0.98 24.64
N PRO A 364 8.98 1.80 23.59
CA PRO A 364 8.45 3.17 23.58
C PRO A 364 6.95 3.22 23.92
N SER A 365 6.56 4.20 24.73
CA SER A 365 5.13 4.48 24.93
C SER A 365 4.52 4.99 23.62
N PRO A 366 3.28 4.59 23.32
CA PRO A 366 2.62 5.01 22.08
C PRO A 366 2.38 6.52 22.11
N GLN A 367 2.44 7.14 20.93
CA GLN A 367 2.06 8.53 20.73
C GLN A 367 0.54 8.68 20.72
N THR A 368 0.07 9.90 20.95
CA THR A 368 -1.35 10.23 20.87
C THR A 368 -1.84 10.03 19.44
N PRO A 369 -2.84 9.16 19.20
CA PRO A 369 -3.39 8.96 17.87
C PRO A 369 -3.96 10.26 17.32
N MET A 370 -3.63 10.59 16.08
CA MET A 370 -4.21 11.71 15.37
C MET A 370 -5.56 11.26 14.81
N GLN A 371 -6.64 11.99 15.09
CA GLN A 371 -7.93 11.66 14.49
C GLN A 371 -7.92 12.01 13.01
N GLU A 372 -8.18 11.02 12.19
CA GLU A 372 -8.21 11.09 10.74
C GLU A 372 -9.69 11.12 10.34
N VAL A 373 -10.21 12.34 10.18
CA VAL A 373 -11.59 12.65 9.75
C VAL A 373 -12.70 12.23 10.74
N ALA A 374 -13.35 13.25 11.31
CA ALA A 374 -14.71 13.19 11.80
C ALA A 374 -15.57 14.00 10.82
N GLY A 375 -16.40 13.33 10.03
CA GLY A 375 -17.36 14.03 9.18
C GLY A 375 -17.53 13.46 7.79
N THR A 376 -18.24 12.35 7.68
CA THR A 376 -19.25 12.29 6.63
C THR A 376 -20.37 13.28 7.05
N PRO A 377 -20.93 14.09 6.14
CA PRO A 377 -22.22 14.76 6.38
C PRO A 377 -23.35 13.75 6.67
N ALA A 378 -23.09 12.46 6.42
CA ALA A 378 -24.00 11.36 6.68
C ALA A 378 -23.97 10.95 8.15
N CYS A 379 -25.00 11.36 8.88
CA CYS A 379 -25.32 10.86 10.22
C CYS A 379 -25.53 9.34 10.33
N ASN A 380 -25.52 8.62 9.21
CA ASN A 380 -25.81 7.20 9.15
C ASN A 380 -25.02 6.51 8.02
N PRO A 381 -23.82 5.98 8.29
CA PRO A 381 -23.12 6.04 9.58
C PRO A 381 -22.24 7.28 9.70
N ALA A 382 -22.21 7.86 10.91
CA ALA A 382 -21.11 8.70 11.31
C ALA A 382 -19.90 7.80 11.60
N GLU A 383 -18.72 8.22 11.18
CA GLU A 383 -17.48 7.47 11.34
C GLU A 383 -16.41 8.36 11.94
N VAL A 384 -15.64 7.79 12.86
CA VAL A 384 -14.45 8.41 13.45
C VAL A 384 -13.31 7.41 13.35
N CYS A 385 -12.25 7.81 12.67
CA CYS A 385 -11.02 7.04 12.53
C CYS A 385 -9.82 7.77 13.12
N TRP A 386 -8.75 7.03 13.37
CA TRP A 386 -7.49 7.59 13.87
C TRP A 386 -6.26 6.88 13.33
N SER A 387 -5.15 7.62 13.38
CA SER A 387 -3.83 7.17 12.99
C SER A 387 -3.39 5.98 13.83
N THR A 388 -2.66 5.07 13.20
CA THR A 388 -1.96 4.01 13.91
C THR A 388 -0.80 4.58 14.72
N ASP A 389 -0.56 4.00 15.90
CA ASP A 389 0.76 4.04 16.53
C ASP A 389 1.40 2.65 16.45
N PRO A 390 2.65 2.55 15.97
CA PRO A 390 3.29 1.27 15.72
C PRO A 390 3.63 0.50 17.02
N TYR A 391 3.63 1.16 18.18
CA TYR A 391 3.85 0.55 19.50
C TYR A 391 2.56 0.32 20.29
N ALA A 392 1.40 0.72 19.77
CA ALA A 392 0.12 0.49 20.43
C ALA A 392 -0.23 -1.00 20.51
N ARG A 393 -0.69 -1.42 21.68
CA ARG A 393 -1.29 -2.76 21.94
C ARG A 393 -2.79 -2.70 22.16
N GLY A 394 -3.34 -1.50 22.20
CA GLY A 394 -4.76 -1.24 22.28
C GLY A 394 -5.08 0.24 22.14
N TYR A 395 -6.32 0.53 21.83
CA TYR A 395 -6.93 1.84 21.77
C TYR A 395 -8.16 1.85 22.68
N THR A 396 -8.37 3.00 23.29
CA THR A 396 -9.58 3.33 24.03
C THR A 396 -10.18 4.57 23.39
N PHE A 397 -11.44 4.46 22.97
CA PHE A 397 -12.19 5.57 22.39
C PHE A 397 -13.02 6.25 23.49
N TYR A 398 -12.96 7.57 23.53
CA TYR A 398 -13.70 8.42 24.45
C TYR A 398 -14.62 9.32 23.64
N TYR A 399 -15.86 9.48 24.11
CA TYR A 399 -16.77 10.48 23.55
C TYR A 399 -17.60 11.13 24.65
N ALA A 400 -18.00 12.37 24.42
CA ALA A 400 -18.80 13.14 25.36
C ALA A 400 -19.66 14.18 24.63
N PRO A 401 -20.79 14.62 25.21
CA PRO A 401 -21.55 15.75 24.67
C PRO A 401 -20.68 16.99 24.48
N TYR A 402 -20.83 17.66 23.34
CA TYR A 402 -20.11 18.89 23.05
C TYR A 402 -20.58 20.04 23.97
N SER A 403 -19.62 20.82 24.48
CA SER A 403 -19.90 22.11 25.11
C SER A 403 -18.71 23.05 24.91
N ASP A 404 -18.98 24.30 24.53
CA ASP A 404 -17.95 25.30 24.26
C ASP A 404 -18.23 26.59 25.06
N PRO A 405 -17.40 26.95 26.05
CA PRO A 405 -16.19 26.23 26.48
C PRO A 405 -16.52 24.88 27.14
N ILE A 406 -15.54 23.96 27.16
CA ILE A 406 -15.69 22.65 27.81
C ILE A 406 -16.14 22.84 29.25
N SER A 407 -17.31 22.27 29.56
CA SER A 407 -18.01 22.44 30.84
C SER A 407 -18.32 21.09 31.50
N SER A 408 -19.04 21.14 32.63
CA SER A 408 -19.56 19.95 33.31
C SER A 408 -20.48 19.10 32.42
N VAL A 409 -21.10 19.70 31.38
CA VAL A 409 -21.90 18.96 30.39
C VAL A 409 -21.04 17.92 29.67
N THR A 410 -19.81 18.27 29.30
CA THR A 410 -18.87 17.34 28.68
C THR A 410 -18.20 16.46 29.73
N LEU A 411 -17.58 17.07 30.74
CA LEU A 411 -16.68 16.36 31.67
C LEU A 411 -17.39 15.30 32.52
N ASN A 412 -18.67 15.51 32.88
CA ASN A 412 -19.43 14.54 33.68
C ASN A 412 -20.07 13.42 32.84
N ASN A 413 -20.03 13.52 31.51
CA ASN A 413 -20.72 12.59 30.61
C ASN A 413 -19.75 11.90 29.63
N VAL A 414 -18.48 11.80 29.99
CA VAL A 414 -17.49 11.05 29.21
C VAL A 414 -17.84 9.57 29.22
N GLN A 415 -18.00 9.02 28.03
CA GLN A 415 -18.20 7.61 27.76
C GLN A 415 -16.92 7.00 27.21
N VAL A 416 -16.70 5.73 27.50
CA VAL A 416 -15.48 5.00 27.16
C VAL A 416 -15.82 3.70 26.47
N ILE A 417 -15.16 3.44 25.35
CA ILE A 417 -15.29 2.20 24.58
C ILE A 417 -13.88 1.61 24.42
N PRO A 418 -13.60 0.44 25.00
CA PRO A 418 -12.39 -0.31 24.69
C PRO A 418 -12.46 -0.78 23.23
N MET A 419 -11.52 -0.33 22.40
CA MET A 419 -11.52 -0.62 20.96
C MET A 419 -10.65 -1.82 20.60
N GLY A 420 -9.85 -2.33 21.55
CA GLY A 420 -8.77 -3.26 21.20
C GLY A 420 -7.88 -2.57 20.19
N LEU A 421 -7.69 -3.12 18.99
CA LEU A 421 -6.89 -2.46 17.94
C LEU A 421 -7.69 -1.98 16.74
N GLN A 422 -9.01 -1.94 16.89
CA GLN A 422 -9.85 -1.25 15.92
C GLN A 422 -9.43 0.23 15.87
N ARG A 423 -9.34 0.77 14.65
CA ARG A 423 -8.91 2.16 14.38
C ARG A 423 -10.03 3.10 13.96
N CYS A 424 -11.21 2.52 13.78
CA CYS A 424 -12.39 3.22 13.36
C CYS A 424 -13.57 2.70 14.17
N ILE A 425 -14.47 3.61 14.51
CA ILE A 425 -15.79 3.31 15.04
C ILE A 425 -16.81 4.00 14.15
N SER A 426 -17.84 3.25 13.75
CA SER A 426 -18.94 3.78 12.97
C SER A 426 -20.28 3.34 13.52
N GLY A 427 -21.28 4.21 13.39
CA GLY A 427 -22.62 3.95 13.87
C GLY A 427 -23.62 5.03 13.47
N PRO A 428 -24.92 4.73 13.57
CA PRO A 428 -25.95 5.73 13.35
C PRO A 428 -25.93 6.77 14.48
N LEU A 429 -25.95 8.05 14.11
CA LEU A 429 -26.15 9.17 15.02
C LEU A 429 -27.45 9.91 14.65
N SER A 430 -28.19 10.36 15.66
CA SER A 430 -29.39 11.16 15.44
C SER A 430 -29.03 12.56 14.95
N ARG A 431 -29.82 13.13 14.02
CA ARG A 431 -29.69 14.55 13.64
C ARG A 431 -29.73 15.45 14.87
N GLY A 432 -28.86 16.45 14.89
CA GLY A 432 -28.62 17.34 16.02
C GLY A 432 -27.61 16.82 17.06
N THR A 433 -26.98 15.66 16.84
CA THR A 433 -25.95 15.14 17.74
C THR A 433 -24.63 15.89 17.56
N HIS A 434 -24.05 16.36 18.66
CA HIS A 434 -22.77 17.06 18.67
C HIS A 434 -21.89 16.51 19.81
N LEU A 435 -20.74 15.92 19.47
CA LEU A 435 -19.87 15.21 20.42
C LEU A 435 -18.43 15.67 20.31
N TYR A 436 -17.74 15.73 21.45
CA TYR A 436 -16.29 15.63 21.48
C TYR A 436 -15.87 14.17 21.43
N THR A 437 -14.76 13.89 20.76
CA THR A 437 -14.14 12.57 20.67
C THR A 437 -12.66 12.62 21.00
N ALA A 438 -12.13 11.57 21.62
CA ALA A 438 -10.70 11.39 21.84
C ALA A 438 -10.32 9.91 21.74
N VAL A 439 -9.06 9.64 21.44
CA VAL A 439 -8.52 8.29 21.36
C VAL A 439 -7.24 8.25 22.17
N GLN A 440 -7.07 7.18 22.94
CA GLN A 440 -5.85 6.91 23.67
C GLN A 440 -5.30 5.55 23.25
N ALA A 441 -4.07 5.53 22.72
CA ALA A 441 -3.28 4.33 22.53
C ALA A 441 -2.63 3.89 23.85
N SER A 442 -2.47 2.59 24.07
CA SER A 442 -1.82 2.02 25.25
C SER A 442 -0.90 0.85 24.94
N ASN A 443 0.14 0.67 25.75
CA ASN A 443 0.96 -0.54 25.81
C ASN A 443 1.52 -0.78 27.22
N CYS A 444 2.45 -1.75 27.38
CA CYS A 444 3.03 -2.08 28.68
C CYS A 444 3.87 -0.96 29.32
N SER A 445 4.36 -0.01 28.53
CA SER A 445 5.11 1.15 28.99
C SER A 445 4.21 2.32 29.40
N GLY A 446 2.92 2.24 29.07
CA GLY A 446 1.89 3.17 29.52
C GLY A 446 0.97 3.63 28.40
N ASP A 447 0.16 4.62 28.74
CA ASP A 447 -0.80 5.20 27.81
C ASP A 447 -0.24 6.45 27.15
N SER A 448 -0.62 6.67 25.90
CA SER A 448 -0.48 7.96 25.23
C SER A 448 -1.27 9.03 25.99
N LYS A 449 -0.90 10.29 25.79
CA LYS A 449 -1.64 11.42 26.38
C LYS A 449 -2.94 11.65 25.59
N ILE A 450 -3.96 12.18 26.26
CA ILE A 450 -5.10 12.80 25.59
C ILE A 450 -4.85 14.31 25.59
N ASP A 451 -4.73 14.91 24.40
CA ASP A 451 -4.59 16.35 24.25
C ASP A 451 -5.97 16.99 24.14
N THR A 452 -6.44 17.61 25.23
CA THR A 452 -7.75 18.27 25.28
C THR A 452 -7.85 19.49 24.36
N ALA A 453 -6.73 20.02 23.85
CA ALA A 453 -6.73 21.08 22.85
C ALA A 453 -6.94 20.54 21.41
N LYS A 454 -6.88 19.22 21.21
CA LYS A 454 -7.00 18.56 19.91
C LYS A 454 -8.11 17.50 19.90
N LEU A 455 -9.17 17.71 20.68
CA LEU A 455 -10.33 16.83 20.65
C LEU A 455 -10.98 16.88 19.26
N GLY A 456 -11.36 15.71 18.77
CA GLY A 456 -12.21 15.64 17.60
C GLY A 456 -13.61 16.12 17.93
N VAL A 457 -14.30 16.57 16.88
CA VAL A 457 -15.68 17.03 16.99
C VAL A 457 -16.49 16.31 15.92
N VAL A 458 -17.55 15.61 16.35
CA VAL A 458 -18.52 14.99 15.46
C VAL A 458 -19.81 15.77 15.55
N GLU A 459 -20.20 16.42 14.45
CA GLU A 459 -21.46 17.14 14.33
C GLU A 459 -22.33 16.46 13.26
N CYS A 460 -23.48 15.96 13.67
CA CYS A 460 -24.51 15.42 12.78
C CYS A 460 -25.63 16.46 12.65
N LYS A 461 -25.69 17.13 11.51
CA LYS A 461 -26.65 18.23 11.23
C LYS A 461 -28.05 17.74 10.89
#